data_AF-A0A318KM41-F1
#
_entry.id   AF-A0A318KM41-F1
#
_cell.length_a   1.000
_cell.length_b   1.000
_cell.length_c   1.000
_cell.angle_alpha   90.00
_cell.angle_beta   90.00
_cell.angle_gamma   90.00
#
_symmetry.space_group_name_H-M   'P 1'
#
loop_
_entity.id
_entity.type
_entity.pdbx_description
1 polymer ?
#
loop_
_entity_poly.entity_id
_entity_poly.type
_entity_poly.pdbx_seq_one_letter_code
_entity_poly.pdbx_strand_id
1 'polypeptide(L)' 'MEKKTNINCRVDNCIFNEHQCCCAHEITVGCQCGKADCCQQTECDSFKRRG' A
#
# COMPACT_ATOMS: atom_id res chain seq x y z
N MET A 1 -4.77 -18.80 12.31
CA MET A 1 -5.39 -18.30 11.06
C MET A 1 -4.99 -16.85 10.93
N GLU A 2 -4.11 -16.54 9.98
CA GLU A 2 -3.60 -15.17 9.79
C GLU A 2 -4.71 -14.31 9.16
N LYS A 3 -5.07 -13.20 9.81
CA LYS A 3 -6.03 -12.24 9.26
C LYS A 3 -5.36 -11.50 8.11
N LYS A 4 -5.76 -11.81 6.87
CA LYS A 4 -5.46 -10.95 5.72
C LYS A 4 -6.34 -9.72 5.78
N THR A 5 -5.72 -8.55 5.75
CA THR A 5 -6.44 -7.28 5.63
C THR A 5 -6.90 -7.13 4.19
N ASN A 6 -8.21 -7.20 3.94
CA ASN A 6 -8.77 -7.05 2.60
C ASN A 6 -8.72 -5.59 2.15
N ILE A 7 -7.56 -5.15 1.67
CA ILE A 7 -7.34 -3.81 1.15
C ILE A 7 -7.40 -3.84 -0.37
N ASN A 8 -8.28 -3.02 -0.95
CA ASN A 8 -8.39 -2.91 -2.40
C ASN A 8 -7.14 -2.21 -2.95
N CYS A 9 -6.41 -2.88 -3.84
CA CYS A 9 -5.22 -2.35 -4.49
C CYS A 9 -5.49 -2.17 -5.99
N ARG A 10 -5.73 -0.94 -6.43
CA ARG A 10 -5.96 -0.64 -7.86
C ARG A 10 -4.68 -0.39 -8.67
N VAL A 11 -3.53 -0.54 -8.03
CA VAL A 11 -2.23 -0.24 -8.63
C VAL A 11 -1.74 -1.50 -9.33
N ASP A 12 -1.96 -1.61 -10.64
CA ASP A 12 -1.68 -2.83 -11.42
C ASP A 12 -0.19 -3.23 -11.43
N ASN A 13 0.70 -2.26 -11.27
CA ASN A 13 2.14 -2.50 -11.20
C ASN A 13 2.65 -2.71 -9.76
N CYS A 14 1.80 -2.88 -8.76
CA CYS A 14 2.23 -3.22 -7.40
C CYS A 14 2.53 -4.73 -7.29
N ILE A 15 3.66 -5.11 -6.70
CA ILE A 15 4.00 -6.53 -6.52
C ILE A 15 3.03 -7.24 -5.58
N PHE A 16 2.47 -6.51 -4.62
CA PHE A 16 1.54 -7.02 -3.62
C PHE A 16 0.09 -7.01 -4.11
N ASN A 17 -0.16 -6.49 -5.32
CA ASN A 17 -1.49 -6.57 -5.92
C ASN A 17 -1.72 -7.97 -6.49
N GLU A 18 -2.58 -8.70 -5.81
CA GLU A 18 -3.10 -10.00 -6.22
C GLU A 18 -4.59 -9.82 -6.53
N HIS A 19 -4.93 -9.73 -7.81
CA HIS A 19 -6.32 -9.57 -8.29
C HIS A 19 -7.09 -8.39 -7.64
N GLN A 20 -6.48 -7.20 -7.63
CA GLN A 20 -7.01 -5.98 -7.00
C GLN A 20 -7.10 -6.04 -5.47
N CYS A 21 -6.42 -7.00 -4.85
CA CYS A 21 -6.31 -7.14 -3.41
C CYS A 21 -4.85 -7.00 -2.97
N CYS A 22 -4.56 -6.15 -1.99
CA CYS A 22 -3.22 -6.05 -1.42
C CYS A 22 -2.96 -7.26 -0.51
N CYS A 23 -2.01 -8.09 -0.91
CA CYS A 23 -1.55 -9.26 -0.14
C CYS A 23 -0.28 -8.98 0.67
N ALA A 24 0.09 -7.71 0.89
CA ALA A 24 1.22 -7.37 1.75
C ALA A 24 0.97 -7.84 3.19
N HIS A 25 1.97 -8.48 3.80
CA HIS A 25 1.88 -8.95 5.19
C HIS A 25 1.74 -7.78 6.17
N GLU A 26 2.42 -6.67 5.87
CA GLU A 26 2.34 -5.41 6.60
C GLU A 26 2.12 -4.28 5.59
N ILE A 27 1.24 -3.33 5.94
CA ILE A 27 0.96 -2.15 5.13
C ILE A 27 1.23 -0.91 5.98
N THR A 28 2.24 -0.17 5.55
CA THR A 28 2.60 1.14 6.08
C THR A 28 1.91 2.19 5.23
N VAL A 29 1.12 3.04 5.87
CA VAL A 29 0.49 4.20 5.24
C VAL A 29 1.29 5.42 5.66
N GLY A 30 1.71 6.19 4.67
CA GLY A 30 2.53 7.37 4.88
C GLY A 30 2.19 8.48 3.91
N CYS A 31 3.11 9.43 3.79
CA CYS A 31 3.08 10.49 2.80
C CYS A 31 4.52 10.68 2.31
N GLN A 32 4.73 10.80 1.00
CA GLN A 32 6.08 10.99 0.44
C GLN A 32 6.74 12.33 0.83
N CYS A 33 5.96 13.26 1.37
CA CYS A 33 6.38 14.56 1.85
C CYS A 33 7.37 14.53 3.04
N GLY A 34 7.50 13.39 3.74
CA GLY A 34 8.43 13.23 4.87
C GLY A 34 8.12 14.09 6.11
N LYS A 35 6.96 14.75 6.18
CA LYS A 35 6.55 15.57 7.31
C LYS A 35 5.21 15.12 7.88
N ALA A 36 5.11 15.10 9.21
CA ALA A 36 3.91 14.68 9.93
C ALA A 36 2.73 15.66 9.81
N ASP A 37 2.98 16.92 9.46
CA ASP A 37 1.98 17.97 9.25
C ASP A 37 1.47 18.06 7.81
N CYS A 38 1.97 17.20 6.92
CA CYS A 38 1.59 17.31 5.52
C CYS A 38 0.16 16.81 5.31
N CYS A 39 -0.71 17.73 4.88
CA CYS A 39 -2.10 17.43 4.56
C CYS A 39 -2.27 16.87 3.13
N GLN A 40 -1.19 16.48 2.45
CA GLN A 40 -1.29 15.82 1.15
C GLN A 40 -1.75 14.36 1.29
N GLN A 41 -2.18 13.78 0.16
CA GLN A 41 -2.84 12.48 0.13
C GLN A 41 -2.02 11.41 0.84
N THR A 42 -2.69 10.58 1.66
CA THR A 42 -2.07 9.39 2.26
C THR A 42 -1.79 8.36 1.17
N GLU A 43 -0.59 7.82 1.17
CA GLU A 43 -0.10 6.85 0.18
C GLU A 43 0.27 5.53 0.84
N CYS A 44 0.26 4.45 0.04
CA CYS A 44 0.76 3.15 0.47
C CYS A 44 2.30 3.17 0.41
N ASP A 45 2.95 3.39 1.54
CA ASP A 45 4.41 3.45 1.66
C ASP A 45 5.06 2.07 1.47
N SER A 46 4.28 1.00 1.74
CA SER A 46 4.66 -0.38 1.40
C SER A 46 4.61 -0.69 -0.11
N PHE A 47 4.22 0.26 -0.96
CA PHE A 47 4.19 0.03 -2.40
C PHE A 47 5.57 -0.36 -2.94
N LYS A 48 5.59 -1.45 -3.71
CA LYS A 48 6.76 -1.85 -4.50
C LYS A 48 6.31 -2.13 -5.92
N ARG A 49 7.03 -1.59 -6.89
CA ARG A 49 6.75 -1.79 -8.31
C ARG A 49 7.18 -3.19 -8.77
N ARG A 50 6.35 -3.85 -9.56
CA ARG A 50 6.65 -5.10 -10.28
C ARG A 50 7.65 -4.80 -11.39
N GLY A 51 8.77 -5.51 -11.37
CA GLY A 51 9.80 -5.49 -12.41
C GLY A 51 9.33 -6.16 -13.68
#